data_AF-A0A2N2JZ58-F1
#
_entry.id   AF-A0A2N2JZ58-F1
#
_cell.length_a   1.000
_cell.length_b   1.000
_cell.length_c   1.000
_cell.angle_alpha   90.00
_cell.angle_beta   90.00
_cell.angle_gamma   90.00
#
_symmetry.space_group_name_H-M   'P 1'
#
loop_
_entity.id
_entity.type
_entity.pdbx_description
1 polymer ?
#
loop_
_entity_poly.entity_id
_entity_poly.type
_entity_poly.pdbx_seq_one_letter_code
_entity_poly.pdbx_strand_id
1 'polypeptide(L)'
;MSVLSHVLLPLCLVFLLMIGMNVFLKPPHFTKFMGKGTSIKRNLLSAAGGIISAGPIYAWYPMLKDLREKGVEHSLLAVFLVNRAVKPFLLPIMISFFGWTFVLALALLTVAGSLCVGFIVGVLVDSRPRHD
;
A
#
# COMPACT_ATOMS: atom_id res chain seq x y z
N MET A 1 -21.87 18.86 26.93
CA MET A 1 -22.22 18.60 25.52
C MET A 1 -21.19 19.14 24.50
N SER A 2 -20.01 19.63 24.91
CA SER A 2 -18.99 20.15 23.98
C SER A 2 -18.07 19.07 23.41
N VAL A 3 -17.67 18.09 24.23
CA VAL A 3 -16.67 17.07 23.85
C VAL A 3 -17.13 16.17 22.70
N LEU A 4 -18.43 15.86 22.63
CA LEU A 4 -19.00 15.00 21.58
C LEU A 4 -18.92 15.66 20.20
N SER A 5 -19.25 16.95 20.08
CA SER A 5 -19.11 17.69 18.82
C SER A 5 -17.66 17.86 18.38
N HIS A 6 -16.72 18.03 19.34
CA HIS A 6 -15.30 18.15 19.03
C HIS A 6 -14.69 16.85 18.49
N VAL A 7 -15.23 15.68 18.84
CA VAL A 7 -14.81 14.38 18.30
C VAL A 7 -15.57 14.04 17.01
N LEU A 8 -16.85 14.41 16.92
CA LEU A 8 -17.70 14.10 15.78
C LEU A 8 -17.24 14.81 14.50
N LEU A 9 -16.79 16.06 14.59
CA LEU A 9 -16.32 16.84 13.45
C LEU A 9 -15.08 16.22 12.75
N PRO A 10 -13.96 15.92 13.45
CA PRO A 10 -12.82 15.24 12.83
C PRO A 10 -13.16 13.82 12.39
N LEU A 11 -14.04 13.10 13.09
CA LEU A 11 -14.47 11.76 12.69
C LEU A 11 -15.25 11.78 11.37
N CYS A 12 -16.17 12.73 11.21
CA CYS A 12 -16.92 12.94 9.98
C CYS A 12 -15.99 13.32 8.83
N LEU A 13 -14.99 14.18 9.09
CA LEU A 13 -13.98 14.57 8.11
C LEU A 13 -13.14 13.37 7.66
N VAL A 14 -12.67 12.52 8.58
CA VAL A 14 -11.97 11.27 8.25
C VAL A 14 -12.84 10.35 7.39
N PHE A 15 -14.13 10.22 7.72
CA PHE A 15 -15.07 9.39 6.97
C PHE A 15 -15.27 9.91 5.53
N LEU A 16 -15.43 11.22 5.39
CA LEU A 16 -15.66 11.87 4.09
C LEU A 16 -14.42 11.76 3.19
N LEU A 17 -13.24 11.90 3.80
CA LEU A 17 -11.95 11.75 3.13
C LEU A 17 -11.67 10.29 2.76
N MET A 18 -12.08 9.33 3.61
CA MET A 18 -12.04 7.90 3.33
C MET A 18 -12.98 7.51 2.17
N ILE A 19 -14.20 8.06 2.12
CA ILE A 19 -15.13 7.86 1.00
C ILE A 19 -14.56 8.47 -0.28
N GLY A 20 -14.06 9.71 -0.22
CA GLY A 20 -13.45 10.38 -1.36
C GLY A 20 -12.29 9.59 -1.94
N MET A 21 -11.41 9.08 -1.08
CA MET A 21 -10.34 8.17 -1.49
C MET A 21 -10.85 6.85 -2.05
N ASN A 22 -11.84 6.22 -1.44
CA ASN A 22 -12.38 4.95 -1.93
C ASN A 22 -13.01 5.11 -3.33
N VAL A 23 -13.57 6.28 -3.64
CA VAL A 23 -14.14 6.60 -4.97
C VAL A 23 -13.05 6.99 -5.97
N PHE A 24 -12.00 7.69 -5.53
CA PHE A 24 -10.92 8.18 -6.41
C PHE A 24 -9.84 7.11 -6.69
N LEU A 25 -9.56 6.22 -5.73
CA LEU A 25 -8.69 5.06 -5.90
C LEU A 25 -9.45 3.91 -6.56
N LYS A 26 -9.95 4.15 -7.78
CA LYS A 26 -10.41 3.03 -8.61
C LYS A 26 -9.20 2.18 -9.03
N PRO A 27 -9.21 0.85 -8.78
CA PRO A 27 -8.13 -0.07 -9.15
C PRO A 27 -7.61 0.05 -10.59
N PRO A 28 -8.41 0.37 -11.64
CA PRO A 28 -7.90 0.47 -13.01
C PRO A 28 -6.80 1.52 -13.23
N HIS A 29 -6.76 2.62 -12.47
CA HIS A 29 -5.80 3.70 -12.76
C HIS A 29 -4.34 3.32 -12.40
N PHE A 30 -4.16 2.49 -11.36
CA PHE A 30 -2.84 1.99 -10.95
C PHE A 30 -2.27 0.94 -11.91
N THR A 31 -3.12 0.20 -12.63
CA THR A 31 -2.68 -0.86 -13.54
C THR A 31 -1.89 -0.35 -14.75
N LYS A 32 -2.07 0.92 -15.15
CA LYS A 32 -1.42 1.49 -16.33
C LYS A 32 0.05 1.86 -16.09
N PHE A 33 0.43 2.14 -14.84
CA PHE A 33 1.78 2.57 -14.49
C PHE A 33 2.70 1.40 -14.08
N MET A 34 2.15 0.27 -13.61
CA MET A 34 2.94 -0.86 -13.10
C MET A 34 3.64 -1.69 -14.19
N GLY A 35 3.19 -1.59 -15.45
CA GLY A 35 3.64 -2.44 -16.56
C GLY A 35 4.83 -1.92 -17.39
N LYS A 36 5.27 -0.66 -17.22
CA LYS A 36 6.33 -0.06 -18.05
C LYS A 36 7.44 0.56 -17.20
N GLY A 37 8.54 -0.17 -16.98
CA GLY A 37 9.73 0.35 -16.29
C GLY A 37 10.76 -0.71 -15.92
N THR A 38 11.96 -0.27 -15.53
CA THR A 38 13.05 -1.10 -14.96
C THR A 38 12.66 -1.68 -13.59
N SER A 39 13.24 -2.82 -13.19
CA SER A 39 12.89 -3.54 -11.94
C SER A 39 12.87 -2.66 -10.67
N ILE A 40 13.82 -1.72 -10.56
CA ILE A 40 13.89 -0.78 -9.44
C ILE A 40 12.73 0.24 -9.46
N LYS A 41 12.40 0.78 -10.65
CA LYS A 41 11.24 1.69 -10.81
C LYS A 41 9.94 0.97 -10.49
N ARG A 42 9.81 -0.30 -10.88
CA ARG A 42 8.61 -1.10 -10.60
C ARG A 42 8.46 -1.44 -9.11
N ASN A 43 9.55 -1.77 -8.40
CA ASN A 43 9.51 -1.97 -6.95
C ASN A 43 9.13 -0.69 -6.20
N LEU A 44 9.72 0.45 -6.57
CA LEU A 44 9.38 1.73 -5.93
C LEU A 44 7.92 2.13 -6.20
N LEU A 45 7.42 1.88 -7.41
CA LEU A 45 6.03 2.15 -7.76
C LEU A 45 5.07 1.20 -7.03
N SER A 46 5.44 -0.07 -6.85
CA SER A 46 4.66 -1.04 -6.07
C SER A 46 4.59 -0.65 -4.59
N ALA A 47 5.73 -0.24 -4.03
CA ALA A 47 5.85 0.30 -2.69
C ALA A 47 4.97 1.55 -2.49
N ALA A 48 5.05 2.52 -3.40
CA ALA A 48 4.23 3.74 -3.37
C ALA A 48 2.73 3.42 -3.53
N GLY A 49 2.39 2.52 -4.46
CA GLY A 49 1.03 2.05 -4.67
C GLY A 49 0.44 1.40 -3.42
N GLY A 50 1.22 0.58 -2.71
CA GLY A 50 0.80 -0.04 -1.45
C GLY A 50 0.50 0.99 -0.36
N ILE A 51 1.42 1.94 -0.15
CA ILE A 51 1.28 3.01 0.86
C ILE A 51 0.04 3.89 0.59
N ILE A 52 -0.22 4.21 -0.68
CA ILE A 52 -1.35 5.06 -1.08
C ILE A 52 -2.67 4.26 -1.06
N SER A 53 -2.61 2.94 -1.25
CA SER A 53 -3.74 2.02 -1.24
C SER A 53 -4.44 2.04 0.13
N ALA A 54 -5.61 2.68 0.18
CA ALA A 54 -6.48 2.70 1.34
C ALA A 54 -7.59 1.64 1.25
N GLY A 55 -8.28 1.40 2.36
CA GLY A 55 -9.45 0.52 2.43
C GLY A 55 -9.14 -0.93 2.86
N PRO A 56 -10.08 -1.88 2.67
CA PRO A 56 -9.95 -3.28 3.09
C PRO A 56 -9.08 -4.12 2.14
N ILE A 57 -8.36 -5.12 2.66
CA ILE A 57 -7.36 -5.86 1.86
C ILE A 57 -7.96 -6.52 0.61
N TYR A 58 -9.15 -7.10 0.77
CA TYR A 58 -9.82 -7.88 -0.26
C TYR A 58 -10.24 -7.09 -1.50
N ALA A 59 -10.48 -5.77 -1.36
CA ALA A 59 -10.87 -4.92 -2.49
C ALA A 59 -9.78 -4.82 -3.57
N TRP A 60 -8.54 -5.15 -3.21
CA TRP A 60 -7.38 -5.08 -4.09
C TRP A 60 -7.02 -6.42 -4.74
N TYR A 61 -7.58 -7.54 -4.28
CA TYR A 61 -7.32 -8.83 -4.90
C TYR A 61 -7.71 -8.92 -6.38
N PRO A 62 -8.84 -8.35 -6.85
CA PRO A 62 -9.16 -8.32 -8.28
C PRO A 62 -8.09 -7.59 -9.09
N MET A 63 -7.64 -6.43 -8.62
CA MET A 63 -6.58 -5.66 -9.28
C MET A 63 -5.26 -6.43 -9.31
N LEU A 64 -4.89 -7.05 -8.19
CA LEU A 64 -3.65 -7.85 -8.10
C LEU A 64 -3.73 -9.08 -9.00
N LYS A 65 -4.90 -9.69 -9.14
CA LYS A 65 -5.15 -10.79 -10.08
C LYS A 65 -4.98 -10.32 -11.53
N ASP A 66 -5.56 -9.19 -11.92
CA ASP A 66 -5.39 -8.63 -13.27
C ASP A 66 -3.92 -8.27 -13.57
N LEU A 67 -3.19 -7.75 -12.58
CA LEU A 67 -1.75 -7.48 -12.71
C LEU A 67 -0.95 -8.77 -12.89
N ARG A 68 -1.29 -9.82 -12.15
CA ARG A 68 -0.68 -11.14 -12.29
C ARG A 68 -0.94 -11.74 -13.67
N GLU A 69 -2.17 -11.65 -14.17
CA GLU A 69 -2.52 -12.11 -15.53
C GLU A 69 -1.78 -11.32 -16.62
N LYS A 70 -1.42 -10.07 -16.36
CA LYS A 70 -0.56 -9.24 -17.23
C LYS A 70 0.95 -9.54 -17.09
N GLY A 71 1.33 -10.57 -16.33
CA GLY A 71 2.74 -10.99 -16.18
C GLY A 71 3.55 -10.18 -15.16
N VAL A 72 2.91 -9.49 -14.23
CA VAL A 72 3.62 -8.86 -13.10
C VAL A 72 4.11 -9.93 -12.13
N GLU A 73 5.35 -9.82 -11.68
CA GLU A 73 5.99 -10.81 -10.80
C GLU A 73 5.39 -10.82 -9.38
N HIS A 74 5.45 -11.99 -8.75
CA HIS A 74 4.91 -12.20 -7.40
C HIS A 74 5.66 -11.36 -6.36
N SER A 75 6.96 -11.15 -6.57
CA SER A 75 7.78 -10.25 -5.77
C SER A 75 7.19 -8.83 -5.67
N LEU A 76 6.74 -8.24 -6.78
CA LEU A 76 6.15 -6.90 -6.80
C LEU A 76 4.79 -6.85 -6.12
N LEU A 77 3.96 -7.88 -6.33
CA LEU A 77 2.64 -7.98 -5.68
C LEU A 77 2.78 -8.10 -4.16
N ALA A 78 3.79 -8.84 -3.70
CA ALA A 78 4.12 -8.95 -2.28
C ALA A 78 4.59 -7.61 -1.69
N VAL A 79 5.47 -6.88 -2.38
CA VAL A 79 5.90 -5.53 -1.96
C VAL A 79 4.68 -4.61 -1.81
N PHE A 80 3.76 -4.59 -2.79
CA PHE A 80 2.54 -3.78 -2.74
C PHE A 80 1.70 -4.08 -1.50
N LEU A 81 1.45 -5.37 -1.25
CA LEU A 81 0.62 -5.81 -0.12
C LEU A 81 1.25 -5.48 1.23
N VAL A 82 2.56 -5.63 1.39
CA VAL A 82 3.26 -5.33 2.64
C VAL A 82 3.34 -3.83 2.89
N ASN A 83 3.65 -3.03 1.86
CA ASN A 83 3.82 -1.58 2.03
C ASN A 83 2.52 -0.85 2.36
N ARG A 84 1.37 -1.49 2.14
CA ARG A 84 0.07 -1.03 2.59
C ARG A 84 -0.09 -0.97 4.11
N ALA A 85 0.78 -1.64 4.86
CA ALA A 85 0.82 -1.50 6.31
C ALA A 85 1.09 -0.05 6.75
N VAL A 86 1.79 0.73 5.91
CA VAL A 86 1.97 2.17 6.13
C VAL A 86 0.63 2.86 5.87
N LYS A 87 0.01 3.39 6.92
CA LYS A 87 -1.23 4.17 6.84
C LYS A 87 -0.89 5.66 6.87
N PRO A 88 -0.82 6.36 5.72
CA PRO A 88 -0.40 7.77 5.68
C PRO A 88 -1.30 8.67 6.51
N PHE A 89 -2.60 8.35 6.52
CA PHE A 89 -3.63 9.05 7.31
C PHE A 89 -3.38 9.04 8.80
N LEU A 90 -2.72 8.00 9.30
CA LEU A 90 -2.42 7.86 10.73
C LEU A 90 -1.08 8.48 11.11
N LEU A 91 -0.25 8.90 10.16
CA LEU A 91 1.07 9.46 10.43
C LEU A 91 1.02 10.72 11.30
N PRO A 92 0.13 11.71 11.07
CA PRO A 92 0.08 12.91 11.92
C PRO A 92 -0.25 12.58 13.37
N ILE A 93 -1.16 11.61 13.58
CA ILE A 93 -1.53 11.12 14.90
C ILE A 93 -0.34 10.41 15.55
N MET A 94 0.30 9.49 14.84
CA MET A 94 1.49 8.79 15.32
C MET A 94 2.64 9.75 15.67
N ILE A 95 2.87 10.79 14.86
CA ILE A 95 3.90 11.79 15.14
C ILE A 95 3.56 12.54 16.44
N SER A 96 2.29 12.90 16.66
CA SER A 96 1.83 13.57 17.87
C SER A 96 2.04 12.71 19.13
N PHE A 97 1.75 11.40 19.05
CA PHE A 97 1.85 10.49 20.19
C PHE A 97 3.26 9.95 20.46
N PHE A 98 4.03 9.61 19.41
CA PHE A 98 5.28 8.86 19.51
C PHE A 98 6.51 9.65 19.03
N GLY A 99 6.32 10.83 18.45
CA GLY A 99 7.40 11.69 17.96
C GLY A 99 7.92 11.29 16.58
N TRP A 100 8.63 12.23 15.95
CA TRP A 100 9.13 12.11 14.56
C TRP A 100 10.08 10.91 14.36
N THR A 101 10.98 10.69 15.30
CA THR A 101 12.01 9.64 15.19
C THR A 101 11.40 8.24 15.07
N PHE A 102 10.37 7.96 15.88
CA PHE A 102 9.67 6.67 15.86
C PHE A 102 8.97 6.45 14.51
N VAL A 103 8.27 7.47 14.02
CA VAL A 103 7.49 7.37 12.78
C VAL A 103 8.40 7.16 11.57
N LEU A 104 9.51 7.89 11.48
CA LEU A 104 10.50 7.69 10.43
C LEU A 104 11.13 6.30 10.49
N ALA A 105 11.51 5.84 11.68
CA ALA A 105 12.08 4.50 11.86
C ALA A 105 11.09 3.41 11.43
N LEU A 106 9.81 3.52 11.84
CA LEU A 106 8.78 2.57 11.44
C LEU A 106 8.53 2.58 9.93
N ALA A 107 8.46 3.77 9.31
CA ALA A 107 8.25 3.89 7.88
C ALA A 107 9.40 3.26 7.09
N LEU A 108 10.65 3.57 7.47
CA LEU A 108 11.84 2.99 6.85
C LEU A 108 11.89 1.47 7.04
N LEU A 109 11.60 0.98 8.24
CA LEU A 109 11.58 -0.45 8.52
C LEU A 109 10.48 -1.17 7.73
N THR A 110 9.33 -0.55 7.55
CA THR A 110 8.22 -1.13 6.75
C THR A 110 8.61 -1.22 5.28
N VAL A 111 9.24 -0.18 4.73
CA VAL A 111 9.74 -0.19 3.35
C VAL A 111 10.87 -1.20 3.17
N ALA A 112 11.82 -1.28 4.09
CA ALA A 112 12.89 -2.28 4.04
C ALA A 112 12.33 -3.72 4.17
N GLY A 113 11.37 -3.93 5.08
CA GLY A 113 10.69 -5.19 5.27
C GLY A 113 9.90 -5.62 4.04
N SER A 114 9.21 -4.71 3.36
CA SER A 114 8.47 -5.03 2.14
C SER A 114 9.39 -5.48 1.01
N LEU A 115 10.56 -4.85 0.85
CA LEU A 115 11.58 -5.28 -0.11
C LEU A 115 12.14 -6.66 0.23
N CYS A 116 12.42 -6.94 1.51
CA CYS A 116 12.86 -8.26 1.94
C CYS A 116 11.83 -9.35 1.65
N VAL A 117 10.56 -9.11 1.98
CA VAL A 117 9.46 -10.04 1.69
C VAL A 117 9.29 -10.22 0.18
N GLY A 118 9.35 -9.13 -0.59
CA GLY A 118 9.32 -9.18 -2.04
C GLY A 118 10.42 -10.05 -2.64
N PHE A 119 11.65 -9.92 -2.13
CA PHE A 119 12.77 -10.74 -2.55
C PHE A 119 12.59 -12.22 -2.20
N ILE A 120 12.19 -12.52 -0.96
CA ILE A 120 11.93 -13.90 -0.51
C ILE A 120 10.83 -14.54 -1.36
N VAL A 121 9.74 -13.82 -1.64
CA VAL A 121 8.66 -14.30 -2.49
C VAL A 121 9.13 -14.52 -3.92
N GLY A 122 9.93 -13.61 -4.49
CA GLY A 122 10.52 -13.81 -5.82
C GLY A 122 11.39 -15.06 -5.89
N VAL A 123 12.23 -15.30 -4.88
CA VAL A 123 13.07 -16.51 -4.83
C VAL A 123 12.24 -17.78 -4.66
N LEU A 124 11.18 -17.77 -3.86
CA LEU A 124 10.38 -18.97 -3.59
C LEU A 124 9.36 -19.29 -4.69
N VAL A 125 8.78 -18.26 -5.30
CA VAL A 125 7.62 -18.38 -6.19
C VAL A 125 8.02 -18.12 -7.63
N ASP A 126 8.74 -17.03 -7.92
CA ASP A 126 9.13 -16.69 -9.31
C ASP A 126 10.30 -17.57 -9.82
N SER A 127 11.06 -18.23 -8.94
CA SER A 127 12.13 -19.16 -9.34
C SER A 127 11.65 -20.57 -9.71
N ARG A 128 10.36 -20.88 -9.55
CA ARG A 128 9.79 -22.12 -10.11
C ARG A 128 9.39 -21.89 -11.58
N PRO A 129 9.73 -22.80 -12.51
CA PRO A 129 9.34 -22.67 -13.90
C PRO A 129 7.82 -22.55 -14.05
N ARG A 130 7.44 -21.60 -14.91
CA ARG A 130 6.13 -21.38 -15.56
C ARG A 130 5.48 -22.66 -16.15
N HIS A 131 4.99 -23.62 -15.36
CA HIS A 131 3.81 -24.40 -15.74
C HIS A 131 2.66 -23.63 -15.08
N ASP A 132 1.71 -22.97 -15.72
CA ASP A 132 1.05 -23.09 -17.03
C ASP A 132 0.29 -21.77 -17.27
#